data_AF-A0A655EFE1-F1
#
_entry.id   AF-A0A655EFE1-F1
#
_cell.length_a   1.000
_cell.length_b   1.000
_cell.length_c   1.000
_cell.angle_alpha   90.00
_cell.angle_beta   90.00
_cell.angle_gamma   90.00
#
_symmetry.space_group_name_H-M   'P 1'
#
loop_
_entity.id
_entity.type
_entity.pdbx_description
1 polymer ?
#
loop_
_entity_poly.entity_id
_entity_poly.type
_entity_poly.pdbx_seq_one_letter_code
_entity_poly.pdbx_strand_id
1 'polypeptide(L)' 'MPWIVVVGRGWADGVVELRDRFSGQTRELVAGASLATDIAAAVTG' A
#
# COMPACT_ATOMS: atom_id res chain seq x y z
N MET A 1 11.91 -8.76 -0.36
CA MET A 1 10.75 -9.22 0.43
C MET A 1 9.49 -8.93 -0.36
N PRO A 2 8.53 -9.87 -0.50
CA PRO A 2 7.33 -9.63 -1.32
C PRO A 2 6.34 -8.73 -0.59
N TRP A 3 5.85 -7.72 -1.31
CA TRP A 3 4.79 -6.81 -0.86
C TRP A 3 3.50 -7.12 -1.60
N ILE A 4 2.37 -6.80 -0.97
CA ILE A 4 1.04 -6.93 -1.57
C ILE A 4 0.36 -5.57 -1.54
N VAL A 5 -0.13 -5.11 -2.68
CA VAL A 5 -1.06 -3.97 -2.75
C VAL A 5 -2.47 -4.54 -2.82
N VAL A 6 -3.31 -4.20 -1.85
CA VAL A 6 -4.70 -4.63 -1.78
C VAL A 6 -5.60 -3.48 -2.23
N VAL A 7 -6.37 -3.74 -3.28
CA VAL A 7 -7.47 -2.87 -3.72
C VAL A 7 -8.76 -3.54 -3.24
N GLY A 8 -9.28 -3.06 -2.11
CA GLY A 8 -10.43 -3.65 -1.44
C GLY A 8 -11.54 -2.63 -1.22
N ARG A 9 -12.27 -2.77 -0.11
CA ARG A 9 -13.39 -1.87 0.24
C ARG A 9 -12.96 -0.41 0.40
N GLY A 10 -11.77 -0.17 0.94
CA GLY A 10 -11.20 1.17 1.12
C GLY A 10 -10.95 1.93 -0.18
N TRP A 11 -11.01 1.27 -1.35
CA TRP A 11 -10.92 1.96 -2.64
C TRP A 11 -12.03 3.00 -2.82
N ALA A 12 -13.23 2.72 -2.29
CA ALA A 12 -14.33 3.68 -2.29
C ALA A 12 -14.02 4.94 -1.48
N ASP A 13 -13.16 4.81 -0.46
CA ASP A 13 -12.72 5.90 0.41
C ASP A 13 -11.41 6.55 -0.08
N GLY A 14 -10.93 6.12 -1.26
CA GLY A 14 -9.71 6.66 -1.86
C GLY A 14 -8.42 6.14 -1.20
N VAL A 15 -8.43 4.91 -0.67
CA VAL A 15 -7.21 4.27 -0.12
C VAL A 15 -6.97 2.88 -0.70
N VAL A 16 -5.71 2.47 -0.69
CA VAL A 16 -5.27 1.08 -0.89
C VAL A 16 -4.46 0.62 0.32
N GLU A 17 -4.40 -0.68 0.56
CA GLU A 17 -3.57 -1.22 1.64
C GLU A 17 -2.25 -1.75 1.07
N LEU A 18 -1.13 -1.38 1.67
CA LEU A 18 0.17 -1.98 1.40
C LEU A 18 0.55 -2.91 2.55
N ARG A 19 0.75 -4.18 2.22
CA ARG A 19 1.02 -5.24 3.18
C ARG A 19 2.40 -5.85 2.98
N ASP A 20 3.20 -5.87 4.04
CA ASP A 20 4.41 -6.67 4.12
C ASP A 20 4.03 -8.13 4.35
N ARG A 21 4.38 -9.01 3.41
CA ARG A 21 4.00 -10.43 3.51
C ARG A 21 4.79 -11.20 4.56
N PHE A 22 5.97 -10.71 4.94
CA PHE A 22 6.86 -11.32 5.91
C PHE A 22 6.42 -11.02 7.34
N SER A 23 6.28 -9.73 7.70
CA SER A 23 5.83 -9.31 9.03
C SER A 23 4.31 -9.37 9.21
N GLY A 24 3.55 -9.33 8.11
CA GLY A 24 2.09 -9.23 8.15
C GLY A 24 1.56 -7.81 8.44
N GLN A 25 2.43 -6.81 8.60
CA GLN A 25 2.03 -5.43 8.81
C GLN A 25 1.31 -4.86 7.59
N THR A 26 0.25 -4.10 7.85
CA THR A 26 -0.56 -3.41 6.84
C THR A 26 -0.53 -1.91 7.12
N ARG A 27 -0.40 -1.11 6.06
CA ARG A 27 -0.56 0.35 6.09
C ARG A 27 -1.54 0.80 5.01
N GLU A 28 -2.35 1.81 5.30
CA GLU A 28 -3.18 2.46 4.29
C GLU A 28 -2.36 3.53 3.57
N LEU A 29 -2.53 3.60 2.24
CA LEU A 29 -1.96 4.61 1.38
C LEU A 29 -3.09 5.31 0.63
N VAL A 30 -2.99 6.63 0.51
CA VAL A 30 -3.94 7.43 -0.28
C VAL A 30 -3.81 7.04 -1.75
N ALA A 31 -4.94 6.68 -2.36
CA ALA A 31 -5.02 6.46 -3.79
C ALA A 31 -4.97 7.81 -4.52
N GLY A 32 -4.16 7.89 -5.57
CA GLY A 32 -4.00 9.12 -6.34
C GLY A 32 -2.64 9.21 -7.00
N ALA A 33 -2.28 10.42 -7.45
CA ALA A 33 -1.05 10.66 -8.19
C ALA A 33 0.23 10.30 -7.42
N SER A 34 0.22 10.38 -6.08
CA SER A 34 1.38 10.06 -5.25
C SER A 34 1.58 8.56 -5.00
N LEU A 35 0.58 7.72 -5.27
CA LEU A 35 0.55 6.33 -4.80
C LEU A 35 1.80 5.52 -5.22
N ALA A 36 2.25 5.69 -6.46
CA ALA A 36 3.44 4.99 -6.94
C ALA A 36 4.71 5.38 -6.17
N THR A 37 4.86 6.67 -5.86
CA THR A 37 5.99 7.19 -5.06
C THR A 37 5.90 6.71 -3.61
N ASP A 38 4.70 6.71 -3.03
CA ASP A 38 4.46 6.25 -1.65
C ASP A 38 4.78 4.75 -1.50
N ILE A 39 4.37 3.93 -2.48
CA ILE A 39 4.75 2.50 -2.55
C ILE A 39 6.27 2.36 -2.71
N ALA A 40 6.91 3.12 -3.61
CA ALA A 40 8.35 3.02 -3.83
C ALA A 40 9.14 3.31 -2.54
N ALA A 41 8.83 4.42 -1.88
CA ALA A 41 9.47 4.80 -0.60
C ALA A 41 9.25 3.72 0.48
N ALA A 42 8.06 3.12 0.48
CA ALA A 42 7.66 2.10 1.43
C ALA A 42 8.40 0.77 1.30
N VAL A 43 8.84 0.38 0.09
CA VAL A 43 9.46 -0.91 -0.19
C VAL A 43 10.99 -0.86 -0.33
N THR A 44 11.56 0.34 -0.47
CA THR A 44 13.01 0.57 -0.53
C THR A 44 13.68 0.76 0.83
N GLY A 45 12.90 1.05 1.88
CA GLY A 45 13.37 1.10 3.27
C GLY A 45 13.43 -0.27 3.91
#